data_AF-A0A7C9AF18-F1
#
_entry.id   AF-A0A7C9AF18-F1
#
_cell.length_a   1.000
_cell.length_b   1.000
_cell.length_c   1.000
_cell.angle_alpha   90.00
_cell.angle_beta   90.00
_cell.angle_gamma   90.00
#
_symmetry.space_group_name_H-M   'P 1'
#
loop_
_entity.id
_entity.type
_entity.pdbx_description
1 polymer ?
#
loop_
_entity_poly.entity_id
_entity_poly.type
_entity_poly.pdbx_seq_one_letter_code
_entity_poly.pdbx_strand_id
1 'polypeptide(L)'
;MGVVEDQAKPKSSPSSSTSMRRKPDRFWEWAIAAVMFRLLLIYFFPHTLKHLASRPEVSTPLTSLRRLAEGYWLKNQASISPYAGSMYHGSPLLLSVLGPLTVRGIDGQPDHILCSLLSVIADFFTALLLRATGEKLQAAYSQSLKSLGLDDILRASEIYSSGDIAALVYLWNPLTIFTCVGSSTSPIENFLVVLSIYGACTGLIPLAAVGWVLATHLSLYPVVLLIPLTLLLGYGPDAPPKKLFLQKSSTKTAKQSAGSSSQHVKPSTVSALPSFSWRPVVQFLLWATAWAFYVLVLCGISVRQSGGLREMFKRT
;
A
#
# COMPACT_ATOMS: atom_id res chain seq x y z
N MET A 1 26.67 4.19 83.87
CA MET A 1 25.79 4.96 82.98
C MET A 1 26.25 4.69 81.55
N GLY A 2 25.80 3.58 80.97
CA GLY A 2 26.15 3.18 79.60
C GLY A 2 25.05 3.65 78.67
N VAL A 3 25.40 4.44 77.65
CA VAL A 3 24.48 4.91 76.62
C VAL A 3 24.78 4.12 75.36
N VAL A 4 23.73 3.48 74.85
CA VAL A 4 23.66 2.66 73.64
C VAL A 4 23.70 3.57 72.42
N GLU A 5 24.58 3.26 71.48
CA GLU A 5 24.77 3.97 70.21
C GLU A 5 24.00 3.21 69.11
N ASP A 6 22.91 3.80 68.63
CA ASP A 6 21.99 3.21 67.67
C ASP A 6 22.41 3.56 66.23
N GLN A 7 22.56 2.52 65.41
CA GLN A 7 23.10 2.57 64.04
C GLN A 7 22.03 3.04 63.04
N ALA A 8 22.15 4.28 62.56
CA ALA A 8 21.29 4.81 61.49
C ALA A 8 21.83 4.45 60.09
N LYS A 9 21.09 3.56 59.42
CA LYS A 9 21.24 3.09 58.04
C LYS A 9 21.15 4.24 57.00
N PRO A 10 21.95 4.24 55.91
CA PRO A 10 21.91 5.32 54.91
C PRO A 10 20.65 5.28 54.04
N LYS A 11 20.01 6.44 53.88
CA LYS A 11 18.85 6.69 53.00
C LYS A 11 19.26 6.53 51.52
N SER A 12 18.62 5.59 50.84
CA SER A 12 18.68 5.45 49.38
C SER A 12 17.93 6.61 48.70
N SER A 13 18.60 7.25 47.75
CA SER A 13 18.02 8.21 46.81
C SER A 13 17.03 7.51 45.87
N PRO A 14 15.80 8.02 45.66
CA PRO A 14 14.95 7.51 44.60
C PRO A 14 15.42 8.07 43.26
N SER A 15 15.88 7.18 42.38
CA SER A 15 16.09 7.43 40.96
C SER A 15 14.78 7.91 40.33
N SER A 16 14.75 9.15 39.86
CA SER A 16 13.67 9.70 39.05
C SER A 16 13.63 8.98 37.69
N SER A 17 12.83 7.93 37.59
CA SER A 17 12.41 7.38 36.30
C SER A 17 11.50 8.42 35.64
N THR A 18 12.10 9.28 34.81
CA THR A 18 11.36 10.16 33.90
C THR A 18 10.62 9.26 32.91
N SER A 19 9.38 8.89 33.25
CA SER A 19 8.47 8.27 32.30
C SER A 19 8.26 9.26 31.15
N MET A 20 8.94 8.99 30.05
CA MET A 20 8.79 9.73 28.81
C MET A 20 7.34 9.52 28.37
N ARG A 21 6.46 10.49 28.70
CA ARG A 21 5.07 10.49 28.24
C ARG A 21 5.09 10.40 26.72
N ARG A 22 4.76 9.23 26.17
CA ARG A 22 4.51 9.09 24.73
C ARG A 22 3.40 10.07 24.40
N LYS A 23 3.67 11.02 23.49
CA LYS A 23 2.61 11.90 22.96
C LYS A 23 1.51 10.99 22.39
N PRO A 24 0.22 11.33 22.56
CA PRO A 24 -0.84 10.58 21.92
C PRO A 24 -0.61 10.59 20.41
N ASP A 25 -0.75 9.43 19.77
CA ASP A 25 -0.61 9.27 18.32
C ASP A 25 -1.71 10.06 17.61
N ARG A 26 -1.43 11.34 17.34
CA ARG A 26 -2.34 12.26 16.60
C ARG A 26 -2.75 11.68 15.25
N PHE A 27 -2.01 10.72 14.71
CA PHE A 27 -2.35 9.98 13.50
C PHE A 27 -3.79 9.45 13.53
N TRP A 28 -4.21 8.79 14.61
CA TRP A 28 -5.54 8.17 14.68
C TRP A 28 -6.65 9.21 14.69
N GLU A 29 -6.46 10.35 15.35
CA GLU A 29 -7.42 11.46 15.33
C GLU A 29 -7.64 11.96 13.91
N TRP A 30 -6.55 12.20 13.16
CA TRP A 30 -6.62 12.66 11.77
C TRP A 30 -7.16 11.60 10.80
N ALA A 31 -6.85 10.33 11.03
CA ALA A 31 -7.36 9.23 10.23
C ALA A 31 -8.88 9.05 10.43
N ILE A 32 -9.35 9.07 11.68
CA ILE A 32 -10.78 9.02 12.00
C ILE A 32 -11.50 10.23 11.41
N ALA A 33 -10.93 11.43 11.54
CA ALA A 33 -11.49 12.64 10.94
C ALA A 33 -11.64 12.51 9.41
N ALA A 34 -10.64 11.94 8.71
CA ALA A 34 -10.70 11.73 7.26
C ALA A 34 -11.76 10.70 6.84
N VAL A 35 -11.96 9.63 7.63
CA VAL A 35 -13.01 8.63 7.39
C VAL A 35 -14.38 9.24 7.65
N MET A 36 -14.55 9.93 8.77
CA MET A 36 -15.80 10.64 9.10
C MET A 36 -16.15 11.68 8.05
N PHE A 37 -15.17 12.43 7.54
CA PHE A 37 -15.38 13.39 6.46
C PHE A 37 -15.93 12.71 5.19
N ARG A 38 -15.38 11.56 4.78
CA ARG A 38 -15.93 10.79 3.64
C ARG A 38 -17.37 10.35 3.91
N LEU A 39 -17.66 9.80 5.08
CA LEU A 39 -19.01 9.35 5.46
C LEU A 39 -20.02 10.51 5.48
N LEU A 40 -19.61 11.66 6.00
CA LEU A 40 -20.43 12.88 5.99
C LEU A 40 -20.71 13.35 4.56
N LEU A 41 -19.70 13.36 3.68
CA LEU A 41 -19.91 13.73 2.27
C LEU A 41 -20.92 12.79 1.58
N ILE A 42 -20.81 11.49 1.81
CA ILE A 42 -21.73 10.48 1.25
C ILE A 42 -23.16 10.71 1.74
N TYR A 43 -23.32 11.02 3.04
CA TYR A 43 -24.62 11.22 3.67
C TYR A 43 -25.28 12.55 3.26
N PHE A 44 -24.53 13.66 3.25
CA PHE A 44 -25.09 15.00 3.03
C PHE A 44 -25.21 15.39 1.55
N PHE A 45 -24.37 14.85 0.65
CA PHE A 45 -24.33 15.29 -0.76
C PHE A 45 -24.63 14.20 -1.80
N PRO A 46 -25.59 13.27 -1.60
CA PRO A 46 -25.78 12.13 -2.50
C PRO A 46 -26.10 12.56 -3.95
N HIS A 47 -26.86 13.65 -4.13
CA HIS A 47 -27.24 14.13 -5.47
C HIS A 47 -26.05 14.70 -6.27
N THR A 48 -25.21 15.52 -5.62
CA THR A 48 -24.00 16.09 -6.24
C THR A 48 -23.01 14.99 -6.62
N LEU A 49 -22.90 13.96 -5.78
CA LEU A 49 -21.98 12.83 -5.99
C LEU A 49 -22.39 11.95 -7.18
N LYS A 50 -23.69 11.78 -7.44
CA LYS A 50 -24.17 11.13 -8.67
C LYS A 50 -23.76 11.90 -9.93
N HIS A 51 -23.76 13.24 -9.87
CA HIS A 51 -23.30 14.07 -10.98
C HIS A 51 -21.77 14.06 -11.12
N LEU A 52 -21.01 13.84 -10.04
CA LEU A 52 -19.56 13.62 -10.13
C LEU A 52 -19.24 12.25 -10.72
N ALA A 53 -20.03 11.22 -10.42
CA ALA A 53 -19.83 9.88 -10.96
C ALA A 53 -19.95 9.82 -12.49
N SER A 54 -20.65 10.76 -13.13
CA SER A 54 -20.72 10.85 -14.60
C SER A 54 -19.52 11.57 -15.23
N ARG A 55 -18.65 12.22 -14.43
CA ARG A 55 -17.46 12.91 -14.93
C ARG A 55 -16.33 11.90 -15.16
N PRO A 56 -15.64 11.97 -16.31
CA PRO A 56 -14.54 11.06 -16.64
C PRO A 56 -13.33 11.22 -15.71
N GLU A 57 -13.21 12.36 -15.03
CA GLU A 57 -12.16 12.66 -14.05
C GLU A 57 -12.27 11.80 -12.78
N VAL A 58 -13.48 11.32 -12.45
CA VAL A 58 -13.77 10.59 -11.19
C VAL A 58 -14.06 9.12 -11.47
N SER A 59 -14.83 8.84 -12.53
CA SER A 59 -15.12 7.48 -12.95
C SER A 59 -14.77 7.30 -14.43
N THR A 60 -13.83 6.38 -14.68
CA THR A 60 -13.41 6.05 -16.03
C THR A 60 -14.26 4.90 -16.57
N PRO A 61 -14.24 4.61 -17.89
CA PRO A 61 -14.89 3.44 -18.47
C PRO A 61 -14.60 2.11 -17.76
N LEU A 62 -13.40 1.98 -17.17
CA LEU A 62 -12.96 0.79 -16.45
C LEU A 62 -13.37 0.83 -14.97
N THR A 63 -13.36 2.01 -14.35
CA THR A 63 -13.54 2.14 -12.89
C THR A 63 -14.97 2.49 -12.46
N SER A 64 -15.88 2.79 -13.39
CA SER A 64 -17.25 3.22 -13.10
C SER A 64 -18.14 2.12 -12.50
N LEU A 65 -18.63 2.33 -11.27
CA LEU A 65 -19.62 1.43 -10.65
C LEU A 65 -20.97 1.42 -11.37
N ARG A 66 -21.33 2.51 -12.07
CA ARG A 66 -22.56 2.56 -12.85
C ARG A 66 -22.53 1.56 -14.00
N ARG A 67 -21.43 1.54 -14.76
CA ARG A 67 -21.24 0.60 -15.86
C ARG A 67 -21.14 -0.84 -15.37
N LEU A 68 -20.56 -1.05 -14.20
CA LEU A 68 -20.54 -2.35 -13.52
C LEU A 68 -21.96 -2.83 -13.16
N ALA A 69 -22.79 -1.93 -12.59
CA ALA A 69 -24.18 -2.25 -12.24
C ALA A 69 -25.03 -2.56 -13.47
N GLU A 70 -24.90 -1.75 -14.52
CA GLU A 70 -25.56 -1.97 -15.81
C GLU A 70 -25.12 -3.31 -16.45
N GLY A 71 -23.81 -3.61 -16.42
CA GLY A 71 -23.27 -4.89 -16.90
C GLY A 71 -23.80 -6.08 -16.10
N TYR A 72 -23.93 -5.95 -14.77
CA TYR A 72 -24.45 -7.02 -13.92
C TYR A 72 -25.94 -7.25 -14.14
N TRP A 73 -26.69 -6.16 -14.32
CA TRP A 73 -28.11 -6.19 -14.66
C TRP A 73 -28.35 -6.91 -15.99
N LEU A 74 -27.57 -6.60 -17.04
CA LEU A 74 -27.65 -7.29 -18.32
C LEU A 74 -27.38 -8.79 -18.21
N LYS A 75 -26.37 -9.17 -17.41
CA LYS A 75 -26.00 -10.56 -17.20
C LYS A 75 -27.16 -11.37 -16.61
N ASN A 76 -27.78 -10.83 -15.56
CA ASN A 76 -28.70 -11.61 -14.72
C ASN A 76 -30.17 -11.44 -15.09
N GLN A 77 -30.59 -10.24 -15.51
CA GLN A 77 -31.99 -9.97 -15.84
C GLN A 77 -32.25 -10.13 -17.33
N ALA A 78 -31.35 -9.64 -18.18
CA ALA A 78 -31.53 -9.69 -19.63
C ALA A 78 -30.98 -10.99 -20.25
N SER A 79 -30.18 -11.79 -19.54
CA SER A 79 -29.44 -12.95 -20.07
C SER A 79 -28.57 -12.62 -21.30
N ILE A 80 -28.21 -11.35 -21.45
CA ILE A 80 -27.35 -10.84 -22.52
C ILE A 80 -25.92 -10.78 -21.99
N SER A 81 -24.93 -11.10 -22.83
CA SER A 81 -23.55 -11.00 -22.38
C SER A 81 -23.22 -9.52 -22.09
N PRO A 82 -22.66 -9.20 -20.90
CA PRO A 82 -22.31 -7.81 -20.55
C PRO A 82 -21.28 -7.17 -21.49
N TYR A 83 -20.56 -8.02 -22.23
CA TYR A 83 -19.52 -7.70 -23.19
C TYR A 83 -20.02 -7.71 -24.65
N ALA A 84 -21.33 -7.92 -24.89
CA ALA A 84 -21.90 -7.94 -26.25
C ALA A 84 -21.85 -6.56 -26.95
N GLY A 85 -21.53 -5.48 -26.23
CA GLY A 85 -21.44 -4.12 -26.75
C GLY A 85 -20.54 -3.24 -25.88
N SER A 86 -20.61 -1.92 -26.06
CA SER A 86 -19.76 -0.94 -25.37
C SER A 86 -20.20 -0.61 -23.93
N MET A 87 -20.97 -1.48 -23.29
CA MET A 87 -21.57 -1.18 -21.98
C MET A 87 -20.61 -1.47 -20.83
N TYR A 88 -19.93 -2.62 -20.83
CA TYR A 88 -18.98 -2.98 -19.78
C TYR A 88 -17.66 -3.51 -20.36
N HIS A 89 -16.55 -2.93 -19.90
CA HIS A 89 -15.18 -3.32 -20.28
C HIS A 89 -14.32 -3.70 -19.07
N GLY A 90 -14.93 -3.81 -17.90
CA GLY A 90 -14.22 -4.21 -16.68
C GLY A 90 -14.04 -5.72 -16.59
N SER A 91 -13.36 -6.14 -15.53
CA SER A 91 -13.06 -7.56 -15.30
C SER A 91 -14.29 -8.40 -14.94
N PRO A 92 -14.44 -9.63 -15.48
CA PRO A 92 -15.52 -10.54 -15.08
C PRO A 92 -15.54 -10.89 -13.60
N LEU A 93 -14.35 -10.94 -12.97
CA LEU A 93 -14.22 -11.22 -11.55
C LEU A 93 -14.78 -10.05 -10.74
N LEU A 94 -14.46 -8.81 -11.14
CA LEU A 94 -15.03 -7.61 -10.54
C LEU A 94 -16.55 -7.59 -10.67
N LEU A 95 -17.07 -7.96 -11.85
CA LEU A 95 -18.52 -8.09 -12.10
C LEU A 95 -19.17 -9.14 -11.19
N SER A 96 -18.52 -10.28 -10.96
CA SER A 96 -19.04 -11.34 -10.10
C SER A 96 -19.01 -11.00 -8.61
N VAL A 97 -17.95 -10.33 -8.14
CA VAL A 97 -17.77 -10.01 -6.71
C VAL A 97 -18.56 -8.78 -6.32
N LEU A 98 -18.47 -7.72 -7.14
CA LEU A 98 -18.99 -6.39 -6.80
C LEU A 98 -20.35 -6.11 -7.44
N GLY A 99 -20.69 -6.78 -8.55
CA GLY A 99 -22.02 -6.67 -9.18
C GLY A 99 -23.21 -6.98 -8.27
N PRO A 100 -23.21 -8.07 -7.47
CA PRO A 100 -24.30 -8.36 -6.53
C PRO A 100 -24.54 -7.26 -5.50
N LEU A 101 -23.49 -6.52 -5.13
CA LEU A 101 -23.56 -5.42 -4.17
C LEU A 101 -24.13 -4.13 -4.78
N THR A 102 -24.14 -4.01 -6.11
CA THR A 102 -24.68 -2.84 -6.80
C THR A 102 -26.20 -2.89 -7.00
N VAL A 103 -26.81 -4.07 -7.09
CA VAL A 103 -28.21 -4.26 -7.54
C VAL A 103 -29.21 -4.59 -6.41
N ARG A 104 -28.78 -4.64 -5.15
CA ARG A 104 -29.67 -4.94 -4.01
C ARG A 104 -30.70 -3.83 -3.66
N GLY A 105 -30.68 -2.72 -4.37
CA GLY A 105 -31.68 -1.66 -4.27
C GLY A 105 -32.95 -2.04 -5.04
N ILE A 106 -34.07 -2.05 -4.34
CA ILE A 106 -35.39 -2.56 -4.75
C ILE A 106 -35.95 -1.92 -6.06
N ASP A 107 -35.33 -0.87 -6.62
CA ASP A 107 -35.84 -0.12 -7.79
C ASP A 107 -34.81 0.08 -8.93
N GLY A 108 -33.81 -0.80 -9.07
CA GLY A 108 -32.86 -0.73 -10.21
C GLY A 108 -31.94 0.50 -10.20
N GLN A 109 -31.93 1.26 -9.10
CA GLN A 109 -30.92 2.26 -8.79
C GLN A 109 -29.78 1.61 -7.99
N PRO A 110 -28.51 1.97 -8.22
CA PRO A 110 -27.41 1.40 -7.48
C PRO A 110 -27.56 1.66 -5.97
N ASP A 111 -27.32 0.67 -5.13
CA ASP A 111 -27.12 0.87 -3.68
C ASP A 111 -25.78 1.57 -3.46
N HIS A 112 -25.76 2.87 -3.73
CA HIS A 112 -24.56 3.71 -3.64
C HIS A 112 -23.90 3.63 -2.27
N ILE A 113 -24.68 3.36 -1.21
CA ILE A 113 -24.22 3.36 0.17
C ILE A 113 -23.29 2.16 0.45
N LEU A 114 -23.64 0.94 0.03
CA LEU A 114 -22.83 -0.26 0.32
C LEU A 114 -21.51 -0.25 -0.45
N CYS A 115 -21.55 0.10 -1.74
CA CYS A 115 -20.34 0.20 -2.54
C CYS A 115 -19.43 1.35 -2.09
N SER A 116 -20.02 2.47 -1.67
CA SER A 116 -19.27 3.59 -1.09
C SER A 116 -18.66 3.22 0.25
N LEU A 117 -19.38 2.49 1.12
CA LEU A 117 -18.82 1.98 2.37
C LEU A 117 -17.65 1.03 2.12
N LEU A 118 -17.76 0.10 1.16
CA LEU A 118 -16.65 -0.78 0.78
C LEU A 118 -15.45 0.03 0.28
N SER A 119 -15.70 1.10 -0.46
CA SER A 119 -14.67 2.02 -0.96
C SER A 119 -13.96 2.76 0.19
N VAL A 120 -14.71 3.23 1.20
CA VAL A 120 -14.15 3.86 2.41
C VAL A 120 -13.31 2.86 3.21
N ILE A 121 -13.78 1.62 3.34
CA ILE A 121 -13.05 0.54 4.01
C ILE A 121 -11.73 0.25 3.26
N ALA A 122 -11.79 0.11 1.93
CA ALA A 122 -10.60 -0.11 1.11
C ALA A 122 -9.59 1.05 1.23
N ASP A 123 -10.05 2.30 1.20
CA ASP A 123 -9.21 3.48 1.38
C ASP A 123 -8.52 3.50 2.75
N PHE A 124 -9.26 3.17 3.82
CA PHE A 124 -8.71 3.10 5.16
C PHE A 124 -7.64 2.01 5.28
N PHE A 125 -7.89 0.80 4.76
CA PHE A 125 -6.89 -0.26 4.72
C PHE A 125 -5.68 0.10 3.85
N THR A 126 -5.89 0.82 2.74
CA THR A 126 -4.79 1.33 1.90
C THR A 126 -3.88 2.25 2.70
N ALA A 127 -4.45 3.16 3.49
CA ALA A 127 -3.69 4.04 4.36
C ALA A 127 -2.93 3.29 5.46
N LEU A 128 -3.54 2.25 6.06
CA LEU A 128 -2.88 1.41 7.05
C LEU A 128 -1.69 0.63 6.45
N LEU A 129 -1.86 0.07 5.25
CA LEU A 129 -0.77 -0.59 4.54
C LEU A 129 0.34 0.38 4.15
N LEU A 130 -0.01 1.60 3.76
CA LEU A 130 0.97 2.64 3.44
C LEU A 130 1.78 3.05 4.67
N ARG A 131 1.11 3.21 5.81
CA ARG A 131 1.77 3.43 7.12
C ARG A 131 2.72 2.30 7.45
N ALA A 132 2.24 1.06 7.40
CA ALA A 132 3.04 -0.13 7.70
C ALA A 132 4.24 -0.28 6.73
N THR A 133 4.05 0.05 5.45
CA THR A 133 5.13 0.09 4.45
C THR A 133 6.19 1.12 4.83
N GLY A 134 5.77 2.33 5.20
CA GLY A 134 6.69 3.40 5.63
C GLY A 134 7.47 3.04 6.90
N GLU A 135 6.81 2.44 7.89
CA GLU A 135 7.47 1.97 9.12
C GLU A 135 8.51 0.87 8.83
N LYS A 136 8.17 -0.09 7.96
CA LYS A 136 9.12 -1.14 7.55
C LYS A 136 10.30 -0.56 6.79
N LEU A 137 10.06 0.36 5.87
CA LEU A 137 11.11 1.02 5.10
C LEU A 137 12.00 1.90 5.99
N GLN A 138 11.43 2.61 6.96
CA GLN A 138 12.18 3.41 7.93
C GLN A 138 13.00 2.53 8.87
N ALA A 139 12.45 1.40 9.33
CA ALA A 139 13.18 0.45 10.17
C ALA A 139 14.39 -0.13 9.44
N ALA A 140 14.17 -0.58 8.20
CA ALA A 140 15.19 -1.06 7.28
C ALA A 140 16.29 0.02 7.10
N TYR A 141 15.90 1.22 6.70
CA TYR A 141 16.81 2.35 6.50
C TYR A 141 17.62 2.70 7.76
N SER A 142 16.99 2.67 8.93
CA SER A 142 17.66 2.95 10.21
C SER A 142 18.74 1.90 10.56
N GLN A 143 18.51 0.64 10.22
CA GLN A 143 19.48 -0.44 10.42
C GLN A 143 20.67 -0.25 9.47
N SER A 144 20.40 0.09 8.21
CA SER A 144 21.44 0.40 7.24
C SER A 144 22.30 1.59 7.69
N LEU A 145 21.70 2.66 8.20
CA LEU A 145 22.45 3.83 8.66
C LEU A 145 23.26 3.58 9.94
N LYS A 146 22.72 2.79 10.88
CA LYS A 146 23.46 2.30 12.07
C LYS A 146 24.70 1.50 11.67
N SER A 147 24.58 0.62 10.66
CA SER A 147 25.73 -0.15 10.15
C SER A 147 26.82 0.75 9.54
N LEU A 148 26.45 1.96 9.12
CA LEU A 148 27.34 2.97 8.55
C LEU A 148 27.96 3.90 9.61
N GLY A 149 27.47 3.89 10.84
CA GLY A 149 27.93 4.74 11.96
C GLY A 149 27.45 6.20 11.86
N LEU A 150 26.29 6.45 11.24
CA LEU A 150 25.71 7.79 11.03
C LEU A 150 24.50 8.04 11.95
N ASP A 151 24.62 7.71 13.23
CA ASP A 151 23.51 7.76 14.20
C ASP A 151 22.96 9.17 14.47
N ASP A 152 23.79 10.20 14.32
CA ASP A 152 23.41 11.60 14.57
C ASP A 152 22.39 12.13 13.55
N ILE A 153 22.43 11.65 12.30
CA ILE A 153 21.48 12.05 11.25
C ILE A 153 20.10 11.42 11.51
N LEU A 154 20.06 10.19 12.05
CA LEU A 154 18.81 9.51 12.40
C LEU A 154 18.05 10.26 13.50
N ARG A 155 18.77 10.67 14.55
CA ARG A 155 18.19 11.42 15.68
C ARG A 155 17.53 12.74 15.25
N ALA A 156 18.06 13.39 14.21
CA ALA A 156 17.45 14.59 13.65
C ALA A 156 16.18 14.28 12.83
N SER A 157 16.11 13.10 12.19
CA SER A 157 14.96 12.68 11.35
C SER A 157 13.82 12.01 12.12
N GLU A 158 14.08 11.49 13.33
CA GLU A 158 13.10 10.80 14.19
C GLU A 158 11.94 11.69 14.70
N ILE A 159 11.98 12.99 14.42
CA ILE A 159 10.95 13.96 14.86
C ILE A 159 9.57 13.63 14.27
N TYR A 160 9.49 12.90 13.14
CA TYR A 160 8.22 12.49 12.57
C TYR A 160 8.30 11.10 11.90
N SER A 161 7.34 10.21 12.23
CA SER A 161 7.20 8.91 11.56
C SER A 161 6.83 9.12 10.09
N SER A 162 7.74 8.74 9.18
CA SER A 162 7.55 8.94 7.74
C SER A 162 6.32 8.18 7.21
N GLY A 163 6.02 7.01 7.78
CA GLY A 163 4.84 6.21 7.45
C GLY A 163 3.53 6.90 7.83
N ASP A 164 3.49 7.57 8.98
CA ASP A 164 2.29 8.29 9.43
C ASP A 164 1.96 9.46 8.48
N ILE A 165 2.99 10.20 8.03
CA ILE A 165 2.80 11.29 7.04
C ILE A 165 2.24 10.72 5.74
N ALA A 166 2.86 9.67 5.19
CA ALA A 166 2.45 9.10 3.92
C ALA A 166 0.98 8.67 3.94
N ALA A 167 0.56 7.99 5.01
CA ALA A 167 -0.82 7.56 5.20
C ALA A 167 -1.79 8.75 5.35
N LEU A 168 -1.42 9.81 6.09
CA LEU A 168 -2.26 10.99 6.23
C LEU A 168 -2.38 11.77 4.92
N VAL A 169 -1.29 11.91 4.16
CA VAL A 169 -1.30 12.55 2.84
C VAL A 169 -2.22 11.80 1.89
N TYR A 170 -2.20 10.46 1.91
CA TYR A 170 -3.14 9.65 1.13
C TYR A 170 -4.60 9.86 1.55
N LEU A 171 -4.89 9.84 2.87
CA LEU A 171 -6.25 9.98 3.39
C LEU A 171 -6.85 11.37 3.16
N TRP A 172 -6.03 12.42 3.18
CA TRP A 172 -6.47 13.79 2.95
C TRP A 172 -6.28 14.25 1.50
N ASN A 173 -5.86 13.36 0.61
CA ASN A 173 -5.75 13.66 -0.81
C ASN A 173 -7.16 13.94 -1.38
N PRO A 174 -7.43 15.14 -1.94
CA PRO A 174 -8.74 15.45 -2.50
C PRO A 174 -9.15 14.46 -3.60
N LEU A 175 -8.20 13.97 -4.40
CA LEU A 175 -8.49 13.01 -5.45
C LEU A 175 -8.97 11.66 -4.89
N THR A 176 -8.34 11.15 -3.83
CA THR A 176 -8.75 9.87 -3.22
C THR A 176 -10.13 10.01 -2.60
N ILE A 177 -10.39 11.12 -1.92
CA ILE A 177 -11.72 11.47 -1.38
C ILE A 177 -12.76 11.50 -2.51
N PHE A 178 -12.49 12.19 -3.62
CA PHE A 178 -13.42 12.26 -4.75
C PHE A 178 -13.66 10.91 -5.41
N THR A 179 -12.63 10.09 -5.62
CA THR A 179 -12.80 8.75 -6.21
C THR A 179 -13.54 7.79 -5.29
N CYS A 180 -13.35 7.91 -3.97
CA CYS A 180 -14.02 7.09 -2.98
C CYS A 180 -15.51 7.41 -2.90
N VAL A 181 -15.83 8.71 -2.87
CA VAL A 181 -17.21 9.18 -2.76
C VAL A 181 -17.95 9.13 -4.12
N GLY A 182 -17.22 9.28 -5.23
CA GLY A 182 -17.73 9.33 -6.59
C GLY A 182 -18.16 7.99 -7.21
N SER A 183 -18.42 6.97 -6.39
CA SER A 183 -18.85 5.64 -6.85
C SER A 183 -17.89 5.03 -7.90
N SER A 184 -16.59 5.04 -7.59
CA SER A 184 -15.53 4.44 -8.41
C SER A 184 -14.96 3.21 -7.73
N THR A 185 -14.48 2.24 -8.51
CA THR A 185 -13.75 1.05 -8.01
C THR A 185 -12.26 1.34 -7.73
N SER A 186 -11.80 2.56 -8.00
CA SER A 186 -10.42 3.01 -7.80
C SER A 186 -9.84 2.73 -6.39
N PRO A 187 -10.57 2.94 -5.27
CA PRO A 187 -10.05 2.61 -3.93
C PRO A 187 -9.67 1.12 -3.76
N ILE A 188 -10.39 0.22 -4.43
CA ILE A 188 -10.08 -1.22 -4.41
C ILE A 188 -8.80 -1.51 -5.20
N GLU A 189 -8.63 -0.86 -6.36
CA GLU A 189 -7.40 -0.98 -7.16
C GLU A 189 -6.18 -0.43 -6.40
N ASN A 190 -6.31 0.75 -5.79
CA ASN A 190 -5.26 1.38 -4.98
C ASN A 190 -4.86 0.48 -3.81
N PHE A 191 -5.84 -0.12 -3.13
CA PHE A 191 -5.59 -1.10 -2.08
C PHE A 191 -4.75 -2.27 -2.56
N LEU A 192 -5.11 -2.89 -3.70
CA LEU A 192 -4.38 -4.04 -4.25
C LEU A 192 -2.95 -3.67 -4.69
N VAL A 193 -2.76 -2.48 -5.27
CA VAL A 193 -1.44 -1.96 -5.64
C VAL A 193 -0.58 -1.77 -4.38
N VAL A 194 -1.08 -1.10 -3.35
CA VAL A 194 -0.33 -0.89 -2.10
C VAL A 194 -0.09 -2.22 -1.38
N LEU A 195 -1.03 -3.16 -1.42
CA LEU A 195 -0.85 -4.51 -0.90
C LEU A 195 0.32 -5.24 -1.58
N SER A 196 0.47 -5.06 -2.91
CA SER A 196 1.59 -5.65 -3.66
C SER A 196 2.94 -5.09 -3.19
N ILE A 197 3.02 -3.77 -2.97
CA ILE A 197 4.21 -3.07 -2.50
C ILE A 197 4.52 -3.46 -1.05
N TYR A 198 3.51 -3.52 -0.19
CA TYR A 198 3.66 -3.94 1.20
C TYR A 198 4.18 -5.38 1.30
N GLY A 199 3.62 -6.31 0.51
CA GLY A 199 4.11 -7.70 0.41
C GLY A 199 5.57 -7.76 -0.03
N ALA A 200 5.95 -6.92 -1.00
CA ALA A 200 7.33 -6.81 -1.46
C ALA A 200 8.28 -6.28 -0.38
N CYS A 201 7.90 -5.21 0.33
CA CYS A 201 8.71 -4.63 1.41
C CYS A 201 8.87 -5.56 2.62
N THR A 202 7.86 -6.38 2.91
CA THR A 202 7.88 -7.33 4.03
C THR A 202 8.51 -8.68 3.69
N GLY A 203 8.83 -8.93 2.41
CA GLY A 203 9.31 -10.23 1.94
C GLY A 203 8.22 -11.30 1.86
N LEU A 204 6.94 -10.94 2.01
CA LEU A 204 5.80 -11.83 1.83
C LEU A 204 5.46 -11.95 0.34
N ILE A 205 6.26 -12.75 -0.36
CA ILE A 205 6.19 -12.99 -1.80
C ILE A 205 4.78 -13.37 -2.30
N PRO A 206 4.06 -14.34 -1.70
CA PRO A 206 2.72 -14.70 -2.19
C PRO A 206 1.71 -13.55 -2.04
N LEU A 207 1.84 -12.74 -0.99
CA LEU A 207 0.97 -11.58 -0.78
C LEU A 207 1.23 -10.51 -1.84
N ALA A 208 2.50 -10.26 -2.16
CA ALA A 208 2.89 -9.35 -3.23
C ALA A 208 2.32 -9.80 -4.59
N ALA A 209 2.43 -11.10 -4.89
CA ALA A 209 1.95 -11.69 -6.13
C ALA A 209 0.41 -11.61 -6.26
N VAL A 210 -0.34 -11.94 -5.21
CA VAL A 210 -1.82 -11.79 -5.21
C VAL A 210 -2.23 -10.36 -5.47
N GLY A 211 -1.66 -9.40 -4.73
CA GLY A 211 -1.99 -7.99 -4.87
C GLY A 211 -1.74 -7.50 -6.30
N TRP A 212 -0.59 -7.86 -6.88
CA TRP A 212 -0.23 -7.48 -8.24
C TRP A 212 -1.12 -8.14 -9.31
N VAL A 213 -1.37 -9.46 -9.21
CA VAL A 213 -2.22 -10.18 -10.18
C VAL A 213 -3.66 -9.67 -10.13
N LEU A 214 -4.21 -9.44 -8.94
CA LEU A 214 -5.57 -8.90 -8.83
C LEU A 214 -5.63 -7.44 -9.33
N ALA A 215 -4.63 -6.60 -9.02
CA ALA A 215 -4.58 -5.23 -9.50
C ALA A 215 -4.51 -5.17 -11.04
N THR A 216 -3.64 -5.98 -11.66
CA THR A 216 -3.51 -6.09 -13.12
C THR A 216 -4.75 -6.64 -13.80
N HIS A 217 -5.53 -7.45 -13.08
CA HIS A 217 -6.78 -7.99 -13.59
C HIS A 217 -7.92 -6.96 -13.53
N LEU A 218 -7.94 -6.07 -12.53
CA LEU A 218 -8.94 -5.00 -12.44
C LEU A 218 -8.66 -3.88 -13.45
N SER A 219 -7.39 -3.48 -13.56
CA SER A 219 -6.90 -2.47 -14.50
C SER A 219 -5.58 -2.93 -15.09
N LEU A 220 -5.31 -2.68 -16.37
CA LEU A 220 -4.05 -3.09 -16.99
C LEU A 220 -2.85 -2.26 -16.51
N TYR A 221 -3.09 -1.08 -15.93
CA TYR A 221 -2.03 -0.13 -15.56
C TYR A 221 -0.98 -0.68 -14.58
N PRO A 222 -1.33 -1.43 -13.51
CA PRO A 222 -0.38 -2.01 -12.58
C PRO A 222 0.56 -3.07 -13.19
N VAL A 223 0.43 -3.42 -14.48
CA VAL A 223 1.39 -4.33 -15.14
C VAL A 223 2.80 -3.74 -15.13
N VAL A 224 2.90 -2.41 -15.23
CA VAL A 224 4.15 -1.67 -15.19
C VAL A 224 4.85 -1.84 -13.84
N LEU A 225 4.12 -2.14 -12.77
CA LEU A 225 4.68 -2.40 -11.44
C LEU A 225 5.52 -3.68 -11.37
N LEU A 226 5.51 -4.53 -12.39
CA LEU A 226 6.36 -5.73 -12.43
C LEU A 226 7.85 -5.38 -12.28
N ILE A 227 8.31 -4.34 -12.98
CA ILE A 227 9.71 -3.90 -12.94
C ILE A 227 10.09 -3.43 -11.53
N PRO A 228 9.42 -2.44 -10.90
CA PRO A 228 9.78 -2.00 -9.56
C PRO A 228 9.60 -3.10 -8.51
N LEU A 229 8.60 -3.99 -8.62
CA LEU A 229 8.43 -5.11 -7.68
C LEU A 229 9.60 -6.10 -7.78
N THR A 230 10.01 -6.51 -8.97
CA THR A 230 11.14 -7.43 -9.14
C THR A 230 12.45 -6.83 -8.61
N LEU A 231 12.67 -5.54 -8.82
CA LEU A 231 13.82 -4.82 -8.26
C LEU A 231 13.76 -4.75 -6.73
N LEU A 232 12.58 -4.43 -6.17
CA LEU A 232 12.37 -4.34 -4.73
C LEU A 232 12.54 -5.69 -4.03
N LEU A 233 12.04 -6.78 -4.62
CA LEU A 233 12.23 -8.14 -4.09
C LEU A 233 13.69 -8.61 -4.22
N GLY A 234 14.36 -8.27 -5.32
CA GLY A 234 15.71 -8.77 -5.58
C GLY A 234 16.79 -8.05 -4.79
N TYR A 235 16.66 -6.73 -4.58
CA TYR A 235 17.61 -5.96 -3.76
C TYR A 235 17.18 -5.80 -2.30
N GLY A 236 15.90 -6.03 -1.99
CA GLY A 236 15.32 -5.76 -0.68
C GLY A 236 15.01 -4.27 -0.45
N PRO A 237 14.29 -3.95 0.63
CA PRO A 237 13.94 -2.56 0.98
C PRO A 237 15.17 -1.71 1.34
N ASP A 238 16.30 -2.34 1.64
CA ASP A 238 17.55 -1.74 2.13
C ASP A 238 18.66 -1.63 1.08
N ALA A 239 18.32 -1.73 -0.20
CA ALA A 239 19.28 -1.50 -1.27
C ALA A 239 19.98 -0.15 -1.03
N PRO A 240 21.28 -0.13 -0.67
CA PRO A 240 21.88 1.09 -0.17
C PRO A 240 21.88 2.14 -1.29
N PRO A 241 21.46 3.39 -1.02
CA PRO A 241 21.53 4.43 -2.03
C PRO A 241 23.01 4.63 -2.35
N LYS A 242 23.38 4.40 -3.61
CA LYS A 242 24.75 4.54 -4.14
C LYS A 242 25.45 5.85 -3.70
N LYS A 243 24.66 6.86 -3.33
CA LYS A 243 25.10 8.18 -2.84
C LYS A 243 25.61 8.20 -1.39
N LEU A 244 25.14 7.34 -0.48
CA LEU A 244 25.61 7.33 0.92
C LEU A 244 27.01 6.71 1.07
N PHE A 245 27.37 5.76 0.21
CA PHE A 245 28.72 5.18 0.20
C PHE A 245 29.80 6.19 -0.22
N LEU A 246 29.47 7.09 -1.14
CA LEU A 246 30.37 8.19 -1.56
C LEU A 246 30.67 9.14 -0.39
N GLN A 247 29.74 9.32 0.54
CA GLN A 247 29.95 10.18 1.71
C GLN A 247 30.93 9.56 2.71
N LYS A 248 30.88 8.23 2.91
CA LYS A 248 31.80 7.49 3.78
C LYS A 248 33.25 7.50 3.24
N SER A 249 33.43 7.43 1.92
CA SER A 249 34.78 7.60 1.34
C SER A 249 35.25 9.04 1.54
N SER A 250 34.41 10.04 1.27
CA SER A 250 34.80 11.45 1.41
C SER A 250 35.15 11.86 2.85
N THR A 251 34.42 11.38 3.86
CA THR A 251 34.72 11.68 5.28
C THR A 251 35.94 10.91 5.79
N LYS A 252 36.19 9.68 5.31
CA LYS A 252 37.44 8.96 5.62
C LYS A 252 38.65 9.62 4.98
N THR A 253 38.55 10.07 3.73
CA THR A 253 39.62 10.80 3.04
C THR A 253 39.89 12.15 3.72
N ALA A 254 38.85 12.88 4.13
CA ALA A 254 39.00 14.16 4.85
C ALA A 254 39.61 14.02 6.26
N LYS A 255 39.31 12.93 6.98
CA LYS A 255 39.94 12.63 8.28
C LYS A 255 41.37 12.11 8.14
N GLN A 256 41.71 11.42 7.05
CA GLN A 256 43.07 10.95 6.77
C GLN A 256 44.01 12.06 6.29
N SER A 257 43.50 13.10 5.62
CA SER A 257 44.31 14.26 5.20
C SER A 257 44.69 15.21 6.34
N ALA A 258 44.10 15.07 7.53
CA ALA A 258 44.38 15.92 8.70
C ALA A 258 45.35 15.30 9.73
N GLY A 259 45.81 14.06 9.51
CA GLY A 259 46.76 13.37 10.39
C GLY A 259 47.82 12.65 9.56
N SER A 260 48.97 13.27 9.38
CA SER A 260 50.12 12.70 8.68
C SER A 260 50.65 11.43 9.35
N SER A 261 50.86 10.35 8.61
CA SER A 261 52.17 9.71 8.38
C SER A 261 52.00 8.29 7.82
N SER A 262 52.98 7.90 6.99
CA SER A 262 53.06 6.65 6.24
C SER A 262 52.80 5.40 7.07
N GLN A 263 51.71 4.68 6.80
CA GLN A 263 51.61 3.24 7.04
C GLN A 263 50.76 2.59 5.94
N HIS A 264 51.33 1.50 5.42
CA HIS A 264 50.83 0.67 4.34
C HIS A 264 49.53 -0.05 4.74
N VAL A 265 48.39 0.64 4.61
CA VAL A 265 47.07 0.02 4.81
C VAL A 265 46.72 -0.75 3.55
N LYS A 266 46.76 -2.09 3.62
CA LYS A 266 46.17 -2.99 2.62
C LYS A 266 44.76 -2.47 2.25
N PRO A 267 44.40 -2.37 0.96
CA PRO A 267 43.05 -1.99 0.58
C PRO A 267 42.11 -3.09 1.07
N SER A 268 41.44 -2.84 2.20
CA SER A 268 40.39 -3.71 2.70
C SER A 268 39.27 -3.73 1.67
N THR A 269 39.22 -4.84 0.94
CA THR A 269 38.06 -5.47 0.32
C THR A 269 37.02 -4.48 -0.21
N VAL A 270 37.08 -4.29 -1.54
CA VAL A 270 36.00 -3.75 -2.38
C VAL A 270 34.65 -4.08 -1.75
N SER A 271 33.98 -3.05 -1.24
CA SER A 271 32.63 -3.15 -0.67
C SER A 271 31.71 -3.81 -1.69
N ALA A 272 31.28 -5.04 -1.39
CA ALA A 272 30.43 -5.82 -2.27
C ALA A 272 29.23 -5.00 -2.73
N LEU A 273 29.06 -4.86 -4.05
CA LEU A 273 27.79 -4.45 -4.63
C LEU A 273 26.67 -5.31 -4.00
N PRO A 274 25.52 -4.73 -3.65
CA PRO A 274 24.40 -5.53 -3.17
C PRO A 274 24.09 -6.59 -4.24
N SER A 275 24.32 -7.85 -3.91
CA SER A 275 24.09 -8.96 -4.82
C SER A 275 22.59 -9.11 -5.02
N PHE A 276 22.12 -8.96 -6.26
CA PHE A 276 20.73 -9.18 -6.60
C PHE A 276 20.32 -10.62 -6.31
N SER A 277 19.33 -10.81 -5.45
CA SER A 277 18.81 -12.13 -5.08
C SER A 277 17.74 -12.57 -6.09
N TRP A 278 18.07 -13.55 -6.93
CA TRP A 278 17.12 -14.13 -7.89
C TRP A 278 16.08 -15.04 -7.23
N ARG A 279 16.37 -15.61 -6.05
CA ARG A 279 15.49 -16.54 -5.35
C ARG A 279 14.07 -15.97 -5.08
N PRO A 280 13.92 -14.79 -4.44
CA PRO A 280 12.60 -14.21 -4.19
C PRO A 280 11.89 -13.80 -5.48
N VAL A 281 12.63 -13.39 -6.52
CA VAL A 281 12.08 -13.00 -7.82
C VAL A 281 11.48 -14.22 -8.53
N VAL A 282 12.19 -15.35 -8.56
CA VAL A 282 11.69 -16.59 -9.16
C VAL A 282 10.44 -17.08 -8.41
N GLN A 283 10.47 -17.06 -7.08
CA GLN A 283 9.31 -17.41 -6.26
C GLN A 283 8.12 -16.48 -6.52
N PHE A 284 8.36 -15.18 -6.70
CA PHE A 284 7.31 -14.21 -7.05
C PHE A 284 6.68 -14.53 -8.39
N LEU A 285 7.49 -14.80 -9.42
CA LEU A 285 6.98 -15.18 -10.75
C LEU A 285 6.17 -16.48 -10.69
N LEU A 286 6.63 -17.49 -9.95
CA LEU A 286 5.89 -18.73 -9.76
C LEU A 286 4.53 -18.49 -9.09
N TRP A 287 4.50 -17.74 -7.98
CA TRP A 287 3.24 -17.38 -7.33
C TRP A 287 2.35 -16.54 -8.24
N ALA A 288 2.90 -15.58 -8.97
CA ALA A 288 2.14 -14.74 -9.89
C ALA A 288 1.50 -15.58 -11.01
N THR A 289 2.22 -16.55 -11.58
CA THR A 289 1.65 -17.47 -12.58
C THR A 289 0.54 -18.35 -12.00
N ALA A 290 0.72 -18.87 -10.78
CA ALA A 290 -0.30 -19.68 -10.11
C ALA A 290 -1.58 -18.86 -9.83
N TRP A 291 -1.44 -17.63 -9.33
CA TRP A 291 -2.57 -16.74 -9.11
C TRP A 291 -3.23 -16.28 -10.40
N ALA A 292 -2.45 -16.00 -11.45
CA ALA A 292 -3.00 -15.63 -12.75
C ALA A 292 -3.83 -16.78 -13.35
N PHE A 293 -3.32 -18.02 -13.27
CA PHE A 293 -4.08 -19.20 -13.68
C PHE A 293 -5.37 -19.36 -12.87
N TYR A 294 -5.30 -19.21 -11.54
CA TYR A 294 -6.47 -19.28 -10.68
C TYR A 294 -7.53 -18.22 -11.03
N VAL A 295 -7.12 -16.97 -11.24
CA VAL A 295 -8.01 -15.87 -11.64
C VAL A 295 -8.64 -16.15 -13.00
N LEU A 296 -7.88 -16.68 -13.97
CA LEU A 296 -8.41 -17.06 -15.28
C LEU A 296 -9.46 -18.18 -15.17
N VAL A 297 -9.23 -19.19 -14.32
CA VAL A 297 -10.21 -20.26 -14.06
C VAL A 297 -11.48 -19.69 -13.42
N LEU A 298 -11.35 -18.81 -12.43
CA LEU A 298 -12.50 -18.13 -11.81
C LEU A 298 -13.29 -17.29 -12.83
N CYS A 299 -12.61 -16.58 -13.72
CA CYS A 299 -13.26 -15.88 -14.82
C CYS A 299 -13.97 -16.85 -15.77
N GLY A 300 -13.35 -18.01 -16.03
CA GLY A 300 -13.92 -19.13 -16.78
C GLY A 300 -15.28 -19.54 -16.24
N ILE A 301 -15.33 -19.76 -14.93
CA ILE A 301 -16.54 -20.15 -14.23
C ILE A 301 -17.56 -19.01 -14.25
N SER A 302 -17.14 -17.77 -13.97
CA SER A 302 -18.01 -16.59 -13.93
C SER A 302 -18.70 -16.32 -15.26
N VAL A 303 -18.00 -16.46 -16.39
CA VAL A 303 -18.51 -16.12 -17.74
C VAL A 303 -19.18 -17.32 -18.42
N ARG A 304 -19.11 -18.53 -17.84
CA ARG A 304 -19.67 -19.76 -18.43
C ARG A 304 -21.16 -19.67 -18.75
N GLN A 305 -21.92 -18.89 -17.99
CA GLN A 305 -23.35 -18.67 -18.20
C GLN A 305 -23.67 -17.60 -19.27
N SER A 306 -22.68 -16.85 -19.77
CA SER A 306 -22.88 -15.65 -20.59
C SER A 306 -22.11 -15.69 -21.93
N GLY A 307 -21.85 -16.87 -22.49
CA GLY A 307 -21.13 -17.07 -23.76
C GLY A 307 -19.67 -17.51 -23.64
N GLY A 308 -19.13 -17.63 -22.41
CA GLY A 308 -17.79 -18.15 -22.14
C GLY A 308 -16.64 -17.17 -22.44
N LEU A 309 -15.44 -17.50 -21.96
CA LEU A 309 -14.24 -16.64 -22.10
C LEU A 309 -13.82 -16.41 -23.56
N ARG A 310 -14.05 -17.42 -24.42
CA ARG A 310 -13.66 -17.38 -25.84
C ARG A 310 -14.48 -16.36 -26.61
N GLU A 311 -15.75 -16.19 -26.28
CA GLU A 311 -16.61 -15.17 -26.91
C GLU A 311 -16.24 -13.77 -26.43
N MET A 312 -15.84 -13.63 -25.15
CA MET A 312 -15.37 -12.36 -24.59
C MET A 312 -14.10 -11.86 -25.30
N PHE A 313 -13.07 -12.72 -25.42
CA PHE A 313 -11.84 -12.39 -26.16
C PHE A 313 -12.05 -12.13 -27.65
N LYS A 314 -13.10 -12.70 -28.26
CA LYS A 314 -13.39 -12.46 -29.68
C LYS A 314 -14.06 -11.09 -29.92
N ARG A 315 -14.64 -10.49 -28.87
CA ARG A 315 -15.38 -9.22 -28.95
C ARG A 315 -14.66 -8.04 -28.29
N THR A 316 -13.52 -8.26 -27.65
CA THR A 316 -12.68 -7.23 -27.00
C THR A 316 -11.46 -6.96 -27.87
#